data_AF-A0A523NE46-F1
#
_entry.id   AF-A0A523NE46-F1
#
_cell.length_a   1.000
_cell.length_b   1.000
_cell.length_c   1.000
_cell.angle_alpha   90.00
_cell.angle_beta   90.00
_cell.angle_gamma   90.00
#
_symmetry.space_group_name_H-M   'P 1'
#
loop_
_entity.id
_entity.type
_entity.pdbx_description
1 polymer ?
#
loop_
_entity_poly.entity_id
_entity_poly.type
_entity_poly.pdbx_seq_one_letter_code
_entity_poly.pdbx_strand_id
1 'polypeptide(L)'
;MATSGGPSTHRTGSVRGSIAPCWRAGAHRFPGGGRELGRRGVPSGGECLVCYLSRCPHTHPGVYPTDRRRAVDGGTRSLGRLQRPATCQRRGPQFGGVMRYPFICTLFLAAAAAACGGGDSGSAADAPDAPAPPPLGTASITGVVEFLGTPPVNPPIDMSDEMDCQAKYTNGPVDPRVVVTDGKLANVFVYVTSGLPEGASFAAPSTPSVIDQDGCLYIPRVLGVMVGQDLEIRNSDPLMHNIKAVPVENRGFNISQPQAGMKSTRSFRTPEIMIPLECNVHGWMHAFLGVMDHPYFAVSGEDGSFTIEGLPAGTYQVEVWHEVFGTRTGSVTVADDGTGAVDFTFEPAA
;
A
#
# COMPACT_ATOMS: atom_id res chain seq x y z
N MET A 1 63.01 -41.89 -6.17
CA MET A 1 62.43 -43.23 -5.96
C MET A 1 60.95 -42.98 -5.70
N ALA A 2 59.98 -43.35 -6.56
CA ALA A 2 59.68 -44.67 -7.14
C ALA A 2 59.20 -45.65 -6.04
N THR A 3 58.02 -46.30 -6.12
CA THR A 3 57.10 -46.56 -7.26
C THR A 3 55.60 -46.62 -6.86
N SER A 4 54.70 -46.53 -7.85
CA SER A 4 53.37 -47.21 -8.02
C SER A 4 52.40 -47.45 -6.83
N GLY A 5 51.07 -47.31 -6.96
CA GLY A 5 50.23 -46.93 -8.11
C GLY A 5 48.83 -47.59 -8.08
N GLY A 6 47.88 -47.14 -8.92
CA GLY A 6 46.58 -47.82 -9.16
C GLY A 6 45.37 -46.86 -9.24
N PRO A 7 44.57 -46.86 -10.33
CA PRO A 7 43.47 -45.90 -10.52
C PRO A 7 42.07 -46.46 -10.22
N SER A 8 41.14 -45.60 -9.81
CA SER A 8 39.69 -45.83 -9.85
C SER A 8 39.09 -45.37 -11.18
N THR A 9 38.01 -46.01 -11.64
CA THR A 9 37.47 -45.84 -13.00
C THR A 9 36.18 -45.03 -13.05
N HIS A 10 36.04 -44.16 -14.05
CA HIS A 10 34.77 -43.53 -14.41
C HIS A 10 33.72 -44.58 -14.82
N ARG A 11 32.45 -44.34 -14.48
CA ARG A 11 31.31 -45.07 -15.05
C ARG A 11 30.28 -44.08 -15.60
N THR A 12 30.18 -44.01 -16.93
CA THR A 12 29.25 -43.13 -17.64
C THR A 12 27.88 -43.80 -17.81
N GLY A 13 26.87 -43.32 -17.08
CA GLY A 13 25.50 -43.82 -17.18
C GLY A 13 24.68 -43.11 -18.25
N SER A 14 24.77 -43.54 -19.51
CA SER A 14 23.93 -43.03 -20.61
C SER A 14 22.64 -43.84 -20.74
N VAL A 15 21.49 -43.29 -20.34
CA VAL A 15 20.16 -43.84 -20.66
C VAL A 15 19.50 -42.98 -21.74
N ARG A 16 19.30 -43.56 -22.93
CA ARG A 16 18.53 -42.94 -24.01
C ARG A 16 17.09 -43.48 -24.04
N GLY A 17 16.13 -42.56 -23.97
CA GLY A 17 14.92 -42.51 -24.79
C GLY A 17 13.95 -43.70 -24.80
N SER A 18 12.72 -43.41 -24.39
CA SER A 18 11.50 -43.95 -25.01
C SER A 18 10.52 -42.80 -25.23
N ILE A 19 9.82 -42.81 -26.38
CA ILE A 19 8.94 -41.72 -26.85
C ILE A 19 7.63 -42.34 -27.36
N ALA A 20 6.52 -41.58 -27.25
CA ALA A 20 5.19 -41.85 -27.81
C ALA A 20 4.37 -42.98 -27.12
N PRO A 21 3.02 -43.00 -27.27
CA PRO A 21 2.20 -42.15 -28.14
C PRO A 21 1.21 -41.20 -27.44
N CYS A 22 0.85 -40.15 -28.17
CA CYS A 22 -0.25 -39.25 -27.87
C CYS A 22 -1.61 -39.94 -28.12
N TRP A 23 -2.59 -39.74 -27.24
CA TRP A 23 -4.00 -40.10 -27.49
C TRP A 23 -4.85 -38.86 -27.77
N ARG A 24 -5.76 -38.96 -28.76
CA ARG A 24 -6.68 -37.89 -29.16
C ARG A 24 -8.13 -38.25 -28.84
N ALA A 25 -8.88 -37.23 -28.44
CA ALA A 25 -10.33 -37.04 -28.60
C ALA A 25 -11.29 -38.07 -27.95
N GLY A 26 -12.14 -37.55 -27.05
CA GLY A 26 -13.30 -38.26 -26.48
C GLY A 26 -14.33 -37.27 -25.95
N ALA A 27 -15.02 -36.55 -26.84
CA ALA A 27 -15.98 -35.52 -26.44
C ALA A 27 -17.32 -36.14 -26.00
N HIS A 28 -17.61 -36.09 -24.70
CA HIS A 28 -18.89 -36.59 -24.16
C HIS A 28 -20.00 -35.53 -24.25
N ARG A 29 -21.13 -35.95 -24.84
CA ARG A 29 -22.29 -35.12 -25.16
C ARG A 29 -23.43 -35.42 -24.19
N PHE A 30 -23.71 -34.51 -23.27
CA PHE A 30 -24.83 -34.67 -22.34
C PHE A 30 -26.19 -34.49 -23.05
N PRO A 31 -27.16 -35.40 -22.87
CA PRO A 31 -28.54 -35.18 -23.27
C PRO A 31 -29.26 -34.33 -22.21
N GLY A 32 -30.07 -33.36 -22.66
CA GLY A 32 -30.91 -32.56 -21.77
C GLY A 32 -32.18 -33.29 -21.34
N GLY A 33 -32.70 -32.96 -20.15
CA GLY A 33 -33.96 -33.49 -19.62
C GLY A 33 -34.73 -32.42 -18.84
N GLY A 34 -35.55 -31.63 -19.55
CA GLY A 34 -36.45 -30.66 -18.91
C GLY A 34 -37.71 -31.30 -18.35
N ARG A 35 -38.18 -30.79 -17.20
CA ARG A 35 -39.57 -30.95 -16.74
C ARG A 35 -40.07 -29.61 -16.19
N GLU A 36 -41.37 -29.41 -16.31
CA GLU A 36 -42.08 -28.15 -16.09
C GLU A 36 -43.23 -28.33 -15.08
N LEU A 37 -43.85 -27.22 -14.70
CA LEU A 37 -45.13 -27.06 -14.00
C LEU A 37 -45.14 -27.20 -12.46
N GLY A 38 -45.41 -26.06 -11.81
CA GLY A 38 -45.77 -25.92 -10.40
C GLY A 38 -46.34 -24.53 -10.13
N ARG A 39 -47.64 -24.32 -10.35
CA ARG A 39 -48.34 -23.02 -10.16
C ARG A 39 -49.05 -22.94 -8.80
N ARG A 40 -49.31 -21.68 -8.38
CA ARG A 40 -50.05 -21.16 -7.20
C ARG A 40 -49.12 -20.72 -6.05
N GLY A 41 -49.32 -19.56 -5.41
CA GLY A 41 -50.38 -18.56 -5.59
C GLY A 41 -50.01 -17.17 -5.03
N VAL A 42 -50.95 -16.22 -5.09
CA VAL A 42 -50.78 -14.79 -4.72
C VAL A 42 -51.89 -14.38 -3.74
N PRO A 43 -51.54 -13.70 -2.64
CA PRO A 43 -52.06 -12.34 -2.36
C PRO A 43 -50.96 -11.38 -1.83
N SER A 44 -51.12 -10.05 -1.68
CA SER A 44 -51.82 -9.01 -2.47
C SER A 44 -51.71 -7.65 -1.75
N GLY A 45 -51.17 -6.60 -2.39
CA GLY A 45 -51.10 -5.21 -1.89
C GLY A 45 -49.95 -4.91 -0.91
N GLY A 46 -49.32 -3.72 -0.89
CA GLY A 46 -49.36 -2.55 -1.79
C GLY A 46 -47.97 -1.85 -1.77
N GLU A 47 -47.47 -1.27 -2.85
CA GLU A 47 -47.65 0.16 -3.25
C GLU A 47 -47.34 1.17 -2.12
N CYS A 48 -46.53 2.23 -2.28
CA CYS A 48 -45.61 2.74 -3.33
C CYS A 48 -44.74 3.85 -2.67
N LEU A 49 -43.74 4.57 -3.22
CA LEU A 49 -43.11 4.84 -4.54
C LEU A 49 -41.63 5.28 -4.21
N VAL A 50 -40.61 5.56 -5.04
CA VAL A 50 -40.37 5.82 -6.48
C VAL A 50 -38.93 5.35 -6.81
N CYS A 51 -38.61 4.99 -8.07
CA CYS A 51 -37.23 4.96 -8.60
C CYS A 51 -37.15 5.62 -9.98
N TYR A 52 -36.23 6.57 -10.19
CA TYR A 52 -36.12 7.36 -11.43
C TYR A 52 -34.89 6.95 -12.27
N LEU A 53 -35.10 6.20 -13.35
CA LEU A 53 -34.04 5.79 -14.28
C LEU A 53 -34.11 6.60 -15.58
N SER A 54 -33.15 7.50 -15.79
CA SER A 54 -32.95 8.19 -17.07
C SER A 54 -31.94 7.42 -17.93
N ARG A 55 -32.33 7.04 -19.15
CA ARG A 55 -31.45 6.39 -20.14
C ARG A 55 -30.77 7.43 -21.03
N CYS A 56 -29.47 7.26 -21.25
CA CYS A 56 -28.78 7.84 -22.42
C CYS A 56 -28.72 6.78 -23.54
N PRO A 57 -29.10 7.11 -24.79
CA PRO A 57 -28.99 6.18 -25.91
C PRO A 57 -27.57 6.12 -26.49
N HIS A 58 -27.15 4.94 -26.96
CA HIS A 58 -25.87 4.74 -27.62
C HIS A 58 -25.87 5.23 -29.09
N THR A 59 -24.70 5.63 -29.59
CA THR A 59 -24.41 5.74 -31.03
C THR A 59 -23.36 4.72 -31.43
N HIS A 60 -23.65 3.90 -32.44
CA HIS A 60 -22.73 2.92 -33.02
C HIS A 60 -22.01 3.46 -34.27
N PRO A 61 -20.86 2.87 -34.70
CA PRO A 61 -19.89 3.54 -35.56
C PRO A 61 -20.24 3.54 -37.06
N GLY A 62 -19.79 4.59 -37.76
CA GLY A 62 -19.80 4.69 -39.22
C GLY A 62 -18.53 4.12 -39.87
N VAL A 63 -18.68 3.55 -41.07
CA VAL A 63 -17.61 2.86 -41.82
C VAL A 63 -16.80 3.83 -42.70
N TYR A 64 -15.48 3.65 -42.75
CA TYR A 64 -14.58 4.33 -43.70
C TYR A 64 -14.62 3.66 -45.10
N PRO A 65 -14.84 4.42 -46.19
CA PRO A 65 -14.40 4.07 -47.53
C PRO A 65 -12.98 4.60 -47.80
N THR A 66 -12.22 3.92 -48.67
CA THR A 66 -10.82 4.23 -49.01
C THR A 66 -10.64 4.93 -50.36
N ASP A 67 -9.50 5.65 -50.48
CA ASP A 67 -8.81 6.11 -51.69
C ASP A 67 -9.60 6.89 -52.77
N ARG A 68 -9.17 8.14 -53.02
CA ARG A 68 -8.77 8.55 -54.38
C ARG A 68 -7.74 9.68 -54.37
N ARG A 69 -6.95 9.73 -55.44
CA ARG A 69 -5.72 10.53 -55.54
C ARG A 69 -5.93 11.94 -56.14
N ARG A 70 -5.16 12.89 -55.61
CA ARG A 70 -4.40 13.94 -56.32
C ARG A 70 -5.13 14.79 -57.37
N ALA A 71 -5.36 16.05 -57.01
CA ALA A 71 -5.25 17.19 -57.92
C ALA A 71 -4.41 18.29 -57.25
N VAL A 72 -3.69 19.08 -58.05
CA VAL A 72 -2.96 20.28 -57.61
C VAL A 72 -3.46 21.42 -58.47
N ASP A 73 -3.86 22.54 -57.87
CA ASP A 73 -3.68 23.85 -58.50
C ASP A 73 -3.75 24.99 -57.48
N GLY A 74 -3.14 26.13 -57.83
CA GLY A 74 -3.01 27.29 -56.95
C GLY A 74 -4.16 28.30 -57.07
N GLY A 75 -4.52 28.96 -55.96
CA GLY A 75 -5.56 29.99 -55.96
C GLY A 75 -5.48 30.93 -54.76
N THR A 76 -4.76 32.05 -54.90
CA THR A 76 -4.71 33.11 -53.88
C THR A 76 -5.97 33.98 -53.92
N ARG A 77 -6.72 34.08 -52.81
CA ARG A 77 -7.66 35.20 -52.54
C ARG A 77 -8.15 35.29 -51.10
N SER A 78 -8.10 36.52 -50.58
CA SER A 78 -8.92 37.14 -49.53
C SER A 78 -9.06 36.47 -48.15
N LEU A 79 -8.66 37.21 -47.11
CA LEU A 79 -8.91 36.87 -45.71
C LEU A 79 -10.37 37.13 -45.32
N GLY A 80 -11.18 36.07 -45.25
CA GLY A 80 -12.55 36.12 -44.70
C GLY A 80 -12.55 36.40 -43.19
N ARG A 81 -13.24 37.47 -42.77
CA ARG A 81 -13.27 37.94 -41.38
C ARG A 81 -14.16 37.05 -40.49
N LEU A 82 -13.59 35.98 -39.93
CA LEU A 82 -14.28 35.12 -38.95
C LEU A 82 -14.69 35.92 -37.70
N GLN A 83 -16.00 36.09 -37.49
CA GLN A 83 -16.56 36.66 -36.28
C GLN A 83 -16.54 35.62 -35.15
N ARG A 84 -16.02 36.00 -33.99
CA ARG A 84 -16.07 35.16 -32.78
C ARG A 84 -17.52 35.09 -32.23
N PRO A 85 -18.07 33.91 -31.91
CA PRO A 85 -19.27 33.82 -31.08
C PRO A 85 -18.99 34.30 -29.65
N ALA A 86 -20.03 34.75 -28.95
CA ALA A 86 -19.90 35.46 -27.68
C ALA A 86 -19.51 34.55 -26.51
N THR A 87 -18.58 35.02 -25.66
CA THR A 87 -18.24 34.38 -24.39
C THR A 87 -19.35 34.60 -23.35
N CYS A 88 -19.94 33.51 -22.82
CA CYS A 88 -20.95 33.58 -21.77
C CYS A 88 -20.31 33.99 -20.43
N GLN A 89 -20.41 35.27 -20.10
CA GLN A 89 -19.76 35.86 -18.92
C GLN A 89 -20.68 35.76 -17.69
N ARG A 90 -20.42 34.82 -16.79
CA ARG A 90 -21.17 34.68 -15.52
C ARG A 90 -20.96 35.92 -14.64
N ARG A 91 -22.06 36.59 -14.26
CA ARG A 91 -22.04 37.66 -13.25
C ARG A 91 -21.96 37.04 -11.85
N GLY A 92 -20.94 37.40 -11.07
CA GLY A 92 -20.95 37.23 -9.62
C GLY A 92 -21.66 38.42 -8.92
N PRO A 93 -22.26 38.23 -7.73
CA PRO A 93 -22.83 39.33 -6.96
C PRO A 93 -21.72 40.22 -6.39
N GLN A 94 -21.94 41.53 -6.40
CA GLN A 94 -21.07 42.50 -5.74
C GLN A 94 -21.58 42.77 -4.33
N PHE A 95 -20.71 42.66 -3.32
CA PHE A 95 -20.95 43.18 -1.98
C PHE A 95 -19.80 44.10 -1.57
N GLY A 96 -19.99 45.40 -1.79
CA GLY A 96 -19.13 46.45 -1.23
C GLY A 96 -19.71 46.96 0.08
N GLY A 97 -18.87 47.13 1.11
CA GLY A 97 -19.32 47.50 2.45
C GLY A 97 -18.18 47.77 3.43
N VAL A 98 -17.28 48.71 3.09
CA VAL A 98 -16.10 49.02 3.92
C VAL A 98 -16.48 49.95 5.07
N MET A 99 -16.82 49.39 6.23
CA MET A 99 -17.12 50.17 7.44
C MET A 99 -15.89 50.26 8.36
N ARG A 100 -15.33 51.48 8.47
CA ARG A 100 -14.27 51.81 9.44
C ARG A 100 -14.86 52.04 10.82
N TYR A 101 -14.26 51.47 11.86
CA TYR A 101 -14.39 51.94 13.25
C TYR A 101 -12.99 52.12 13.87
N PRO A 102 -12.79 53.10 14.78
CA PRO A 102 -11.46 53.54 15.20
C PRO A 102 -10.90 52.76 16.41
N PHE A 103 -9.58 52.92 16.62
CA PHE A 103 -8.92 52.58 17.87
C PHE A 103 -9.57 53.33 19.06
N ILE A 104 -9.91 52.59 20.11
CA ILE A 104 -10.06 53.13 21.47
C ILE A 104 -9.34 52.18 22.43
N CYS A 105 -8.26 52.66 23.05
CA CYS A 105 -7.64 51.99 24.18
C CYS A 105 -8.33 52.40 25.48
N THR A 106 -8.81 51.43 26.26
CA THR A 106 -9.21 51.65 27.66
C THR A 106 -8.58 50.59 28.54
N LEU A 107 -7.62 51.00 29.38
CA LEU A 107 -7.30 50.24 30.59
C LEU A 107 -8.56 50.23 31.47
N PHE A 108 -8.87 49.09 32.06
CA PHE A 108 -9.62 49.03 33.31
C PHE A 108 -8.86 48.15 34.30
N LEU A 109 -8.74 48.64 35.53
CA LEU A 109 -7.97 48.02 36.60
C LEU A 109 -8.79 48.08 37.90
N ALA A 110 -8.63 47.04 38.72
CA ALA A 110 -9.03 46.94 40.13
C ALA A 110 -10.52 46.75 40.50
N ALA A 111 -10.72 45.70 41.31
CA ALA A 111 -11.79 45.50 42.31
C ALA A 111 -13.24 45.26 41.80
N ALA A 112 -14.14 44.62 42.56
CA ALA A 112 -14.06 44.22 43.97
C ALA A 112 -14.90 42.95 44.29
N ALA A 113 -14.98 42.64 45.60
CA ALA A 113 -15.96 41.80 46.28
C ALA A 113 -15.87 40.27 46.12
N ALA A 114 -15.58 39.60 47.24
CA ALA A 114 -16.03 38.23 47.48
C ALA A 114 -17.53 38.24 47.83
N ALA A 115 -18.28 37.31 47.28
CA ALA A 115 -19.69 37.09 47.63
C ALA A 115 -19.96 35.58 47.74
N CYS A 116 -20.27 35.12 48.95
CA CYS A 116 -20.67 33.74 49.17
C CYS A 116 -22.11 33.54 48.68
N GLY A 117 -22.29 32.72 47.63
CA GLY A 117 -23.61 32.32 47.14
C GLY A 117 -23.56 30.87 46.68
N GLY A 118 -24.30 30.00 47.36
CA GLY A 118 -24.39 28.59 46.98
C GLY A 118 -25.17 28.42 45.69
N GLY A 119 -24.49 28.01 44.61
CA GLY A 119 -25.09 27.50 43.39
C GLY A 119 -24.84 25.99 43.33
N ASP A 120 -25.89 25.22 43.09
CA ASP A 120 -25.81 23.76 43.06
C ASP A 120 -25.06 23.29 41.80
N SER A 121 -23.84 22.78 41.97
CA SER A 121 -22.99 22.29 40.88
C SER A 121 -23.52 20.95 40.40
N GLY A 122 -24.56 20.99 39.56
CA GLY A 122 -25.09 19.81 38.88
C GLY A 122 -23.98 19.02 38.22
N SER A 123 -23.74 17.80 38.71
CA SER A 123 -22.60 16.98 38.28
C SER A 123 -22.63 16.81 36.77
N ALA A 124 -21.53 17.18 36.11
CA ALA A 124 -21.24 16.58 34.82
C ALA A 124 -21.23 15.06 35.04
N ALA A 125 -21.99 14.32 34.23
CA ALA A 125 -21.87 12.87 34.23
C ALA A 125 -20.49 12.54 33.68
N ASP A 126 -19.72 11.73 34.40
CA ASP A 126 -18.43 11.25 33.92
C ASP A 126 -18.62 10.60 32.54
N ALA A 127 -17.79 11.00 31.58
CA ALA A 127 -17.64 10.21 30.38
C ALA A 127 -17.15 8.82 30.80
N PRO A 128 -17.68 7.72 30.24
CA PRO A 128 -17.23 6.39 30.61
C PRO A 128 -15.72 6.29 30.39
N ASP A 129 -14.99 5.84 31.42
CA ASP A 129 -13.54 5.69 31.38
C ASP A 129 -13.13 4.96 30.09
N ALA A 130 -12.14 5.51 29.40
CA ALA A 130 -11.57 4.85 28.24
C ALA A 130 -11.07 3.46 28.66
N PRO A 131 -11.35 2.39 27.89
CA PRO A 131 -10.89 1.05 28.23
C PRO A 131 -9.40 1.07 28.54
N ALA A 132 -9.02 0.55 29.72
CA ALA A 132 -7.63 0.46 30.11
C ALA A 132 -6.85 -0.27 28.99
N PRO A 133 -5.67 0.23 28.58
CA PRO A 133 -4.91 -0.41 27.52
C PRO A 133 -4.66 -1.88 27.90
N PRO A 134 -4.80 -2.82 26.94
CA PRO A 134 -4.59 -4.23 27.22
C PRO A 134 -3.17 -4.42 27.75
N PRO A 135 -2.96 -5.33 28.71
CA PRO A 135 -1.61 -5.62 29.18
C PRO A 135 -0.78 -6.10 27.99
N LEU A 136 0.30 -5.36 27.69
CA LEU A 136 1.39 -5.91 26.89
C LEU A 136 1.92 -7.12 27.66
N GLY A 137 1.98 -8.27 27.00
CA GLY A 137 2.56 -9.45 27.58
C GLY A 137 4.09 -9.43 27.47
N THR A 138 4.71 -10.55 27.81
CA THR A 138 6.16 -10.72 27.79
C THR A 138 6.62 -11.77 26.78
N ALA A 139 5.70 -12.39 26.05
CA ALA A 139 6.01 -13.41 25.07
C ALA A 139 6.48 -12.80 23.74
N SER A 140 7.16 -13.63 22.96
CA SER A 140 7.73 -13.27 21.66
C SER A 140 7.44 -14.34 20.60
N ILE A 141 7.31 -13.89 19.34
CA ILE A 141 7.30 -14.75 18.17
C ILE A 141 8.58 -14.45 17.38
N THR A 142 9.35 -15.48 17.05
CA THR A 142 10.50 -15.39 16.15
C THR A 142 10.30 -16.28 14.93
N GLY A 143 11.12 -16.07 13.91
CA GLY A 143 11.23 -16.98 12.77
C GLY A 143 12.18 -16.46 11.72
N VAL A 144 12.36 -17.27 10.68
CA VAL A 144 13.14 -16.93 9.49
C VAL A 144 12.27 -17.08 8.25
N VAL A 145 12.41 -16.16 7.30
CA VAL A 145 11.79 -16.29 5.97
C VAL A 145 12.81 -16.85 4.99
N GLU A 146 12.64 -18.13 4.64
CA GLU A 146 13.44 -18.86 3.67
C GLU A 146 13.02 -18.52 2.23
N PHE A 147 13.99 -18.55 1.32
CA PHE A 147 13.79 -18.50 -0.13
C PHE A 147 14.40 -19.72 -0.81
N LEU A 148 13.56 -20.55 -1.45
CA LEU A 148 13.99 -21.74 -2.15
C LEU A 148 14.14 -21.50 -3.66
N GLY A 149 15.24 -21.97 -4.24
CA GLY A 149 15.55 -21.84 -5.66
C GLY A 149 16.31 -20.56 -6.01
N THR A 150 16.35 -20.22 -7.29
CA THR A 150 17.08 -19.04 -7.80
C THR A 150 16.19 -17.79 -7.72
N PRO A 151 16.59 -16.72 -7.02
CA PRO A 151 15.84 -15.47 -6.99
C PRO A 151 15.68 -14.86 -8.39
N PRO A 152 14.51 -14.25 -8.72
CA PRO A 152 14.37 -13.39 -9.89
C PRO A 152 15.41 -12.26 -9.88
N VAL A 153 15.96 -11.93 -11.05
CA VAL A 153 16.92 -10.83 -11.19
C VAL A 153 16.17 -9.49 -11.06
N ASN A 154 16.59 -8.65 -10.11
CA ASN A 154 16.05 -7.31 -9.94
C ASN A 154 16.28 -6.44 -11.20
N PRO A 155 15.29 -5.66 -11.67
CA PRO A 155 15.45 -4.80 -12.84
C PRO A 155 16.55 -3.76 -12.62
N PRO A 156 17.45 -3.51 -13.60
CA PRO A 156 18.37 -2.39 -13.54
C PRO A 156 17.61 -1.06 -13.66
N ILE A 157 18.08 -0.04 -12.94
CA ILE A 157 17.56 1.32 -13.04
C ILE A 157 18.50 2.15 -13.93
N ASP A 158 17.93 2.99 -14.79
CA ASP A 158 18.70 4.03 -15.49
C ASP A 158 18.70 5.31 -14.64
N MET A 159 19.85 5.63 -14.05
CA MET A 159 20.10 6.87 -13.31
C MET A 159 21.10 7.78 -14.06
N SER A 160 21.25 7.64 -15.38
CA SER A 160 22.25 8.41 -16.15
C SER A 160 22.00 9.92 -16.16
N ASP A 161 20.73 10.37 -16.03
CA ASP A 161 20.38 11.77 -15.84
C ASP A 161 20.50 12.24 -14.36
N GLU A 162 20.63 11.31 -13.40
CA GLU A 162 20.57 11.57 -11.94
C GLU A 162 21.91 11.26 -11.26
N MET A 163 22.95 11.99 -11.68
CA MET A 163 24.35 11.70 -11.33
C MET A 163 24.64 11.60 -9.83
N ASP A 164 24.00 12.42 -8.98
CA ASP A 164 24.19 12.41 -7.53
C ASP A 164 23.63 11.13 -6.86
N CYS A 165 22.55 10.56 -7.41
CA CYS A 165 22.08 9.24 -7.03
C CYS A 165 23.00 8.14 -7.58
N GLN A 166 23.35 8.22 -8.86
CA GLN A 166 24.19 7.22 -9.53
C GLN A 166 25.54 7.03 -8.83
N ALA A 167 26.13 8.11 -8.32
CA ALA A 167 27.39 8.10 -7.57
C ALA A 167 27.36 7.29 -6.26
N LYS A 168 26.17 6.95 -5.73
CA LYS A 168 26.01 6.11 -4.53
C LYS A 168 26.10 4.60 -4.82
N TYR A 169 26.08 4.18 -6.09
CA TYR A 169 26.04 2.77 -6.49
C TYR A 169 27.34 2.27 -7.12
N THR A 170 28.00 1.30 -6.48
CA THR A 170 29.24 0.68 -6.99
C THR A 170 29.00 -0.36 -8.07
N ASN A 171 27.91 -1.12 -8.00
CA ASN A 171 27.56 -2.22 -8.91
C ASN A 171 26.48 -1.83 -9.94
N GLY A 172 26.14 -0.54 -10.02
CA GLY A 172 24.94 -0.05 -10.72
C GLY A 172 23.67 -0.17 -9.86
N PRO A 173 22.68 0.73 -10.03
CA PRO A 173 21.42 0.68 -9.29
C PRO A 173 20.45 -0.35 -9.86
N VAL A 174 19.68 -1.00 -8.97
CA VAL A 174 18.60 -1.94 -9.31
C VAL A 174 17.37 -1.67 -8.43
N ASP A 175 16.18 -1.97 -8.93
CA ASP A 175 14.93 -1.88 -8.17
C ASP A 175 14.81 -3.12 -7.26
N PRO A 176 14.94 -2.98 -5.92
CA PRO A 176 15.24 -4.10 -5.00
C PRO A 176 14.00 -4.93 -4.61
N ARG A 177 13.25 -5.40 -5.62
CA ARG A 177 11.98 -6.15 -5.47
C ARG A 177 12.15 -7.50 -4.80
N VAL A 178 13.32 -8.12 -4.93
CA VAL A 178 13.69 -9.39 -4.30
C VAL A 178 15.08 -9.24 -3.72
N VAL A 179 15.21 -9.27 -2.39
CA VAL A 179 16.51 -9.22 -1.71
C VAL A 179 16.70 -10.55 -0.99
N VAL A 180 17.62 -11.37 -1.51
CA VAL A 180 17.91 -12.70 -0.98
C VAL A 180 19.40 -12.88 -0.71
N THR A 181 19.75 -13.20 0.53
CA THR A 181 21.12 -13.46 1.00
C THR A 181 21.15 -14.86 1.59
N ASP A 182 22.08 -15.73 1.15
CA ASP A 182 22.26 -17.11 1.66
C ASP A 182 20.96 -17.95 1.79
N GLY A 183 19.99 -17.71 0.90
CA GLY A 183 18.69 -18.39 0.89
C GLY A 183 17.64 -17.79 1.83
N LYS A 184 17.85 -16.56 2.34
CA LYS A 184 16.95 -15.84 3.25
C LYS A 184 16.33 -14.63 2.57
N LEU A 185 15.06 -14.32 2.83
CA LEU A 185 14.30 -13.25 2.15
C LEU A 185 14.09 -12.02 3.05
N ALA A 186 14.66 -10.88 2.65
CA ALA A 186 14.44 -9.57 3.26
C ALA A 186 13.14 -8.90 2.77
N ASN A 187 12.76 -7.78 3.41
CA ASN A 187 11.62 -6.94 3.03
C ASN A 187 10.25 -7.66 3.10
N VAL A 188 10.11 -8.68 3.94
CA VAL A 188 8.86 -9.40 4.15
C VAL A 188 8.14 -8.77 5.34
N PHE A 189 6.93 -8.23 5.15
CA PHE A 189 6.12 -7.72 6.27
C PHE A 189 5.48 -8.90 7.00
N VAL A 190 5.70 -9.00 8.32
CA VAL A 190 5.21 -10.09 9.18
C VAL A 190 4.26 -9.50 10.21
N TYR A 191 3.06 -10.05 10.35
CA TYR A 191 2.07 -9.51 11.29
C TYR A 191 1.11 -10.56 11.84
N VAL A 192 0.64 -10.34 13.09
CA VAL A 192 -0.43 -11.14 13.68
C VAL A 192 -1.75 -10.79 12.97
N THR A 193 -2.56 -11.81 12.65
CA THR A 193 -3.89 -11.66 12.02
C THR A 193 -5.04 -12.14 12.91
N SER A 194 -4.78 -13.01 13.89
CA SER A 194 -5.75 -13.35 14.94
C SER A 194 -5.05 -13.98 16.16
N GLY A 195 -5.80 -14.11 17.27
CA GLY A 195 -5.31 -14.59 18.57
C GLY A 195 -5.14 -13.50 19.63
N LEU A 196 -5.20 -12.22 19.22
CA LEU A 196 -5.21 -11.08 20.16
C LEU A 196 -6.50 -11.06 21.01
N PRO A 197 -6.45 -10.53 22.26
CA PRO A 197 -7.64 -10.43 23.10
C PRO A 197 -8.75 -9.59 22.45
N GLU A 198 -10.00 -10.03 22.58
CA GLU A 198 -11.16 -9.30 22.05
C GLU A 198 -11.29 -7.91 22.71
N GLY A 199 -11.48 -6.87 21.90
CA GLY A 199 -11.57 -5.48 22.39
C GLY A 199 -10.23 -4.84 22.79
N ALA A 200 -9.09 -5.50 22.54
CA ALA A 200 -7.77 -4.90 22.74
C ALA A 200 -7.59 -3.62 21.91
N SER A 201 -7.07 -2.55 22.53
CA SER A 201 -6.88 -1.23 21.93
C SER A 201 -5.52 -0.66 22.30
N PHE A 202 -4.66 -0.46 21.30
CA PHE A 202 -3.24 -0.14 21.53
C PHE A 202 -2.95 1.34 21.27
N ALA A 203 -2.16 1.97 22.15
CA ALA A 203 -1.73 3.35 21.95
C ALA A 203 -0.67 3.44 20.84
N ALA A 204 -0.84 4.39 19.91
CA ALA A 204 0.14 4.66 18.87
C ALA A 204 1.49 5.12 19.49
N PRO A 205 2.65 4.60 19.00
CA PRO A 205 3.95 5.07 19.44
C PRO A 205 4.14 6.56 19.14
N SER A 206 4.69 7.31 20.09
CA SER A 206 5.04 8.73 19.90
C SER A 206 6.31 8.93 19.06
N THR A 207 7.14 7.90 18.92
CA THR A 207 8.29 7.87 18.00
C THR A 207 7.79 7.68 16.57
N PRO A 208 8.07 8.61 15.64
CA PRO A 208 7.70 8.41 14.24
C PRO A 208 8.41 7.22 13.60
N SER A 209 7.71 6.47 12.77
CA SER A 209 8.35 5.61 11.76
C SER A 209 8.97 6.51 10.69
N VAL A 210 10.04 6.07 10.03
CA VAL A 210 10.79 6.91 9.08
C VAL A 210 10.86 6.24 7.72
N ILE A 211 10.61 7.04 6.68
CA ILE A 211 10.97 6.71 5.29
C ILE A 211 11.79 7.85 4.71
N ASP A 212 12.89 7.51 4.05
CA ASP A 212 13.79 8.48 3.38
C ASP A 212 13.79 8.27 1.87
N GLN A 213 14.19 9.32 1.15
CA GLN A 213 14.51 9.30 -0.28
C GLN A 213 16.02 9.51 -0.36
N ASP A 214 16.75 8.40 -0.61
CA ASP A 214 18.20 8.37 -0.62
C ASP A 214 18.70 7.42 -1.72
N GLY A 215 19.54 7.91 -2.64
CA GLY A 215 19.97 7.19 -3.82
C GLY A 215 18.91 7.04 -4.90
N CYS A 216 17.90 7.91 -4.94
CA CYS A 216 16.74 7.76 -5.83
C CYS A 216 16.02 6.42 -5.59
N LEU A 217 15.99 5.96 -4.33
CA LEU A 217 15.18 4.87 -3.80
C LEU A 217 14.43 5.33 -2.56
N TYR A 218 13.35 4.63 -2.20
CA TYR A 218 12.76 4.73 -0.87
C TYR A 218 13.42 3.74 0.08
N ILE A 219 13.81 4.21 1.26
CA ILE A 219 14.46 3.39 2.29
C ILE A 219 13.71 3.59 3.63
N PRO A 220 13.24 2.52 4.29
CA PRO A 220 13.23 1.11 3.83
C PRO A 220 12.21 0.84 2.71
N ARG A 221 12.36 -0.29 2.02
CA ARG A 221 11.44 -0.75 0.96
C ARG A 221 10.07 -1.17 1.51
N VAL A 222 10.03 -1.73 2.71
CA VAL A 222 8.81 -2.14 3.42
C VAL A 222 8.91 -1.66 4.86
N LEU A 223 7.82 -1.10 5.39
CA LEU A 223 7.74 -0.65 6.78
C LEU A 223 6.32 -0.70 7.34
N GLY A 224 6.23 -0.67 8.67
CA GLY A 224 4.97 -0.53 9.39
C GLY A 224 4.83 0.79 10.14
N VAL A 225 3.58 1.17 10.39
CA VAL A 225 3.13 2.16 11.37
C VAL A 225 1.88 1.63 12.07
N MET A 226 1.63 2.10 13.28
CA MET A 226 0.30 1.98 13.89
C MET A 226 -0.66 3.07 13.40
N VAL A 227 -1.96 2.81 13.47
CA VAL A 227 -3.02 3.83 13.31
C VAL A 227 -2.75 4.99 14.26
N GLY A 228 -2.71 6.21 13.73
CA GLY A 228 -2.38 7.42 14.49
C GLY A 228 -0.88 7.65 14.74
N GLN A 229 0.01 6.70 14.46
CA GLN A 229 1.45 6.92 14.50
C GLN A 229 1.87 7.80 13.31
N ASP A 230 2.80 8.71 13.55
CA ASP A 230 3.38 9.55 12.52
C ASP A 230 4.44 8.79 11.69
N LEU A 231 4.36 8.95 10.38
CA LEU A 231 5.39 8.64 9.40
C LEU A 231 6.15 9.94 9.08
N GLU A 232 7.41 10.03 9.47
CA GLU A 232 8.32 11.10 9.05
C GLU A 232 8.94 10.74 7.68
N ILE A 233 8.56 11.51 6.67
CA ILE A 233 9.02 11.41 5.29
C ILE A 233 10.19 12.38 5.11
N ARG A 234 11.36 11.88 4.73
CA ARG A 234 12.58 12.65 4.48
C ARG A 234 12.99 12.63 3.02
N ASN A 235 13.74 13.64 2.60
CA ASN A 235 14.58 13.58 1.41
C ASN A 235 16.03 13.87 1.82
N SER A 236 16.93 12.94 1.53
CA SER A 236 18.38 13.04 1.72
C SER A 236 19.15 13.22 0.41
N ASP A 237 18.51 13.01 -0.74
CA ASP A 237 19.06 13.31 -2.06
C ASP A 237 19.03 14.82 -2.39
N PRO A 238 20.03 15.35 -3.11
CA PRO A 238 20.13 16.78 -3.43
C PRO A 238 19.16 17.26 -4.52
N LEU A 239 18.20 16.43 -4.93
CA LEU A 239 17.30 16.64 -6.06
C LEU A 239 15.82 16.41 -5.70
N MET A 240 14.95 16.60 -6.69
CA MET A 240 13.50 16.65 -6.51
C MET A 240 12.85 15.27 -6.56
N HIS A 241 12.39 14.80 -5.40
CA HIS A 241 11.51 13.66 -5.27
C HIS A 241 10.10 14.08 -4.80
N ASN A 242 9.14 13.17 -4.91
CA ASN A 242 7.85 13.28 -4.25
C ASN A 242 7.46 11.93 -3.66
N ILE A 243 6.64 11.93 -2.61
CA ILE A 243 5.98 10.71 -2.13
C ILE A 243 4.48 10.78 -2.36
N LYS A 244 3.97 9.78 -3.08
CA LYS A 244 2.54 9.54 -3.33
C LYS A 244 2.12 8.25 -2.62
N ALA A 245 1.24 8.35 -1.64
CA ALA A 245 0.59 7.18 -1.05
C ALA A 245 -0.70 6.84 -1.82
N VAL A 246 -0.92 5.56 -2.12
CA VAL A 246 -2.03 5.06 -2.97
C VAL A 246 -2.96 4.08 -2.23
N PRO A 247 -3.53 4.48 -1.08
CA PRO A 247 -4.46 3.63 -0.33
C PRO A 247 -5.81 3.43 -1.03
N VAL A 248 -6.48 2.36 -0.63
CA VAL A 248 -7.90 2.05 -0.84
C VAL A 248 -8.75 2.61 0.30
N GLU A 249 -8.34 2.40 1.55
CA GLU A 249 -9.15 2.72 2.75
C GLU A 249 -8.78 4.07 3.39
N ASN A 250 -7.47 4.40 3.45
CA ASN A 250 -7.00 5.68 3.95
C ASN A 250 -7.12 6.81 2.90
N ARG A 251 -6.95 8.06 3.35
CA ARG A 251 -6.91 9.21 2.44
C ARG A 251 -5.51 9.38 1.81
N GLY A 252 -5.37 9.01 0.55
CA GLY A 252 -4.15 9.21 -0.23
C GLY A 252 -3.63 10.65 -0.26
N PHE A 253 -2.34 10.80 -0.55
CA PHE A 253 -1.64 12.09 -0.65
C PHE A 253 -0.55 12.05 -1.71
N ASN A 254 -0.08 13.24 -2.11
CA ASN A 254 1.15 13.43 -2.87
C ASN A 254 1.89 14.66 -2.30
N ILE A 255 3.20 14.56 -2.05
CA ILE A 255 4.01 15.60 -1.39
C ILE A 255 5.35 15.72 -2.11
N SER A 256 5.63 16.89 -2.71
CA SER A 256 6.95 17.23 -3.27
C SER A 256 7.96 17.57 -2.18
N GLN A 257 9.19 17.08 -2.32
CA GLN A 257 10.35 17.45 -1.51
C GLN A 257 11.54 17.78 -2.44
N PRO A 258 11.60 19.01 -3.01
CA PRO A 258 12.55 19.38 -4.07
C PRO A 258 14.05 19.39 -3.73
N GLN A 259 14.46 19.12 -2.49
CA GLN A 259 15.85 19.23 -2.06
C GLN A 259 16.14 18.42 -0.78
N ALA A 260 17.42 18.08 -0.57
CA ALA A 260 17.92 17.43 0.63
C ALA A 260 17.58 18.18 1.93
N GLY A 261 17.41 17.42 3.01
CA GLY A 261 17.07 17.91 4.34
C GLY A 261 15.58 18.25 4.53
N MET A 262 14.75 18.10 3.50
CA MET A 262 13.30 18.30 3.64
C MET A 262 12.66 17.18 4.46
N LYS A 263 11.64 17.57 5.23
CA LYS A 263 10.83 16.67 6.06
C LYS A 263 9.34 16.93 5.86
N SER A 264 8.51 15.91 6.07
CA SER A 264 7.05 16.02 6.08
C SER A 264 6.44 14.89 6.89
N THR A 265 5.41 15.16 7.68
CA THR A 265 4.80 14.16 8.57
C THR A 265 3.39 13.78 8.11
N ARG A 266 3.05 12.49 8.13
CA ARG A 266 1.71 11.97 7.83
C ARG A 266 1.35 10.83 8.77
N SER A 267 0.09 10.77 9.19
CA SER A 267 -0.45 9.67 10.00
C SER A 267 -1.73 9.11 9.36
N PHE A 268 -1.96 7.82 9.57
CA PHE A 268 -3.03 7.04 8.95
C PHE A 268 -4.13 6.74 9.99
N ARG A 269 -5.36 6.49 9.55
CA ARG A 269 -6.56 6.47 10.41
C ARG A 269 -7.33 5.14 10.40
N THR A 270 -7.05 4.29 9.42
CA THR A 270 -7.68 2.98 9.24
C THR A 270 -6.56 1.94 9.09
N PRO A 271 -6.64 0.75 9.69
CA PRO A 271 -5.73 -0.34 9.37
C PRO A 271 -5.80 -0.67 7.88
N GLU A 272 -4.64 -0.87 7.25
CA GLU A 272 -4.53 -1.10 5.81
C GLU A 272 -3.19 -1.75 5.47
N ILE A 273 -3.23 -2.91 4.81
CA ILE A 273 -2.03 -3.72 4.56
C ILE A 273 -1.38 -3.31 3.24
N MET A 274 -0.12 -2.87 3.31
CA MET A 274 0.77 -2.61 2.17
C MET A 274 0.28 -1.55 1.19
N ILE A 275 -0.06 -0.37 1.72
CA ILE A 275 -0.32 0.84 0.94
C ILE A 275 0.89 1.11 0.02
N PRO A 276 0.73 1.17 -1.31
CA PRO A 276 1.81 1.52 -2.21
C PRO A 276 2.25 2.97 -2.02
N LEU A 277 3.56 3.17 -1.93
CA LEU A 277 4.25 4.45 -1.94
C LEU A 277 5.01 4.57 -3.26
N GLU A 278 4.79 5.66 -4.00
CA GLU A 278 5.35 5.89 -5.34
C GLU A 278 6.00 7.28 -5.44
N CYS A 279 7.12 7.37 -6.17
CA CYS A 279 7.54 8.65 -6.75
C CYS A 279 6.85 8.85 -8.11
N ASN A 280 6.65 10.11 -8.50
CA ASN A 280 6.13 10.48 -9.82
C ASN A 280 7.14 11.23 -10.68
N VAL A 281 8.31 11.56 -10.12
CA VAL A 281 9.50 11.95 -10.87
C VAL A 281 10.25 10.69 -11.33
N HIS A 282 10.52 9.77 -10.40
CA HIS A 282 11.32 8.55 -10.62
C HIS A 282 10.43 7.31 -10.57
N GLY A 283 9.98 6.83 -11.72
CA GLY A 283 8.98 5.75 -11.84
C GLY A 283 9.42 4.34 -11.39
N TRP A 284 10.55 4.22 -10.71
CA TRP A 284 11.08 2.99 -10.09
C TRP A 284 11.10 3.06 -8.55
N MET A 285 10.90 4.25 -7.96
CA MET A 285 10.87 4.41 -6.50
C MET A 285 9.53 3.90 -5.97
N HIS A 286 9.57 2.69 -5.42
CA HIS A 286 8.45 2.05 -4.75
C HIS A 286 8.81 1.64 -3.33
N ALA A 287 7.83 1.73 -2.43
CA ALA A 287 7.85 1.15 -1.09
C ALA A 287 6.43 0.79 -0.64
N PHE A 288 6.30 0.01 0.43
CA PHE A 288 5.00 -0.49 0.90
C PHE A 288 4.83 -0.29 2.40
N LEU A 289 3.71 0.30 2.79
CA LEU A 289 3.41 0.68 4.18
C LEU A 289 2.28 -0.17 4.77
N GLY A 290 2.56 -0.87 5.85
CA GLY A 290 1.56 -1.51 6.70
C GLY A 290 1.03 -0.53 7.73
N VAL A 291 -0.29 -0.37 7.81
CA VAL A 291 -0.96 0.38 8.88
C VAL A 291 -1.70 -0.61 9.76
N MET A 292 -1.28 -0.76 11.01
CA MET A 292 -1.84 -1.73 11.96
C MET A 292 -2.57 -1.03 13.12
N ASP A 293 -3.60 -1.63 13.70
CA ASP A 293 -4.19 -1.17 14.97
C ASP A 293 -3.46 -1.70 16.22
N HIS A 294 -2.52 -2.63 16.04
CA HIS A 294 -1.71 -3.25 17.09
C HIS A 294 -0.19 -3.18 16.80
N PRO A 295 0.68 -3.25 17.82
CA PRO A 295 2.14 -3.21 17.63
C PRO A 295 2.74 -4.52 17.08
N TYR A 296 1.96 -5.60 17.01
CA TYR A 296 2.46 -6.95 16.72
C TYR A 296 2.73 -7.20 15.23
N PHE A 297 3.75 -6.53 14.71
CA PHE A 297 4.28 -6.69 13.36
C PHE A 297 5.80 -6.47 13.32
N ALA A 298 6.44 -6.94 12.25
CA ALA A 298 7.87 -6.80 11.97
C ALA A 298 8.12 -6.73 10.45
N VAL A 299 9.37 -6.48 10.05
CA VAL A 299 9.86 -6.66 8.67
C VAL A 299 11.10 -7.55 8.74
N SER A 300 11.24 -8.52 7.83
CA SER A 300 12.41 -9.41 7.82
C SER A 300 13.71 -8.69 7.45
N GLY A 301 14.77 -9.01 8.19
CA GLY A 301 16.13 -8.51 7.94
C GLY A 301 16.79 -9.12 6.70
N GLU A 302 18.03 -8.70 6.40
CA GLU A 302 18.83 -9.27 5.29
C GLU A 302 19.17 -10.76 5.47
N ASP A 303 19.14 -11.26 6.70
CA ASP A 303 19.24 -12.68 7.07
C ASP A 303 17.87 -13.39 7.13
N GLY A 304 16.81 -12.72 6.67
CA GLY A 304 15.42 -13.19 6.70
C GLY A 304 14.81 -13.33 8.10
N SER A 305 15.54 -12.98 9.16
CA SER A 305 15.04 -13.10 10.53
C SER A 305 13.97 -12.05 10.84
N PHE A 306 13.05 -12.39 11.73
CA PHE A 306 12.12 -11.45 12.33
C PHE A 306 11.83 -11.81 13.79
N THR A 307 11.46 -10.79 14.57
CA THR A 307 10.98 -10.93 15.95
C THR A 307 9.78 -10.00 16.14
N ILE A 308 8.72 -10.50 16.77
CA ILE A 308 7.60 -9.71 17.29
C ILE A 308 7.57 -9.93 18.80
N GLU A 309 7.56 -8.84 19.59
CA GLU A 309 7.65 -8.89 21.05
C GLU A 309 6.37 -8.35 21.73
N GLY A 310 6.26 -8.56 23.04
CA GLY A 310 5.21 -7.97 23.88
C GLY A 310 3.86 -8.69 23.83
N LEU A 311 3.80 -9.91 23.27
CA LEU A 311 2.55 -10.66 23.15
C LEU A 311 2.15 -11.27 24.52
N PRO A 312 0.85 -11.34 24.84
CA PRO A 312 0.34 -12.26 25.87
C PRO A 312 0.65 -13.74 25.54
N ALA A 313 0.53 -14.64 26.53
CA ALA A 313 0.36 -16.06 26.22
C ALA A 313 -0.87 -16.29 25.32
N GLY A 314 -0.72 -17.14 24.30
CA GLY A 314 -1.79 -17.40 23.35
C GLY A 314 -1.38 -18.23 22.14
N THR A 315 -2.34 -18.49 21.26
CA THR A 315 -2.10 -19.06 19.92
C THR A 315 -2.46 -18.01 18.89
N TYR A 316 -1.50 -17.66 18.05
CA TYR A 316 -1.58 -16.58 17.08
C TYR A 316 -1.55 -17.12 15.65
N GLN A 317 -2.40 -16.58 14.79
CA GLN A 317 -2.20 -16.65 13.36
C GLN A 317 -1.27 -15.52 12.94
N VAL A 318 -0.23 -15.85 12.18
CA VAL A 318 0.74 -14.90 11.63
C VAL A 318 0.65 -14.95 10.11
N GLU A 319 0.51 -13.81 9.47
CA GLU A 319 0.64 -13.68 8.02
C GLU A 319 1.94 -12.97 7.67
N VAL A 320 2.58 -13.41 6.59
CA VAL A 320 3.69 -12.72 5.94
C VAL A 320 3.28 -12.26 4.55
N TRP A 321 3.77 -11.10 4.12
CA TRP A 321 3.57 -10.54 2.79
C TRP A 321 4.91 -10.15 2.15
N HIS A 322 5.07 -10.42 0.85
CA HIS A 322 6.20 -9.94 0.05
C HIS A 322 5.73 -9.47 -1.34
N GLU A 323 6.26 -8.35 -1.83
CA GLU A 323 5.73 -7.62 -3.01
C GLU A 323 5.64 -8.46 -4.30
N VAL A 324 6.55 -9.43 -4.47
CA VAL A 324 6.59 -10.32 -5.66
C VAL A 324 5.84 -11.64 -5.44
N PHE A 325 5.74 -12.14 -4.20
CA PHE A 325 5.38 -13.54 -3.92
C PHE A 325 4.05 -13.72 -3.17
N GLY A 326 3.35 -12.61 -2.90
CA GLY A 326 2.07 -12.60 -2.19
C GLY A 326 2.24 -12.95 -0.72
N THR A 327 1.25 -13.65 -0.15
CA THR A 327 1.21 -13.94 1.28
C THR A 327 1.41 -15.42 1.62
N ARG A 328 1.79 -15.69 2.87
CA ARG A 328 1.78 -17.04 3.49
C ARG A 328 1.28 -16.90 4.93
N THR A 329 0.59 -17.91 5.44
CA THR A 329 0.03 -17.90 6.81
C THR A 329 0.56 -19.06 7.64
N GLY A 330 0.96 -18.78 8.87
CA GLY A 330 1.43 -19.72 9.88
C GLY A 330 0.60 -19.64 11.17
N SER A 331 0.86 -20.57 12.08
CA SER A 331 0.24 -20.61 13.41
C SER A 331 1.33 -20.88 14.44
N VAL A 332 1.31 -20.14 15.56
CA VAL A 332 2.32 -20.25 16.62
C VAL A 332 1.66 -20.14 17.98
N THR A 333 2.09 -20.95 18.94
CA THR A 333 1.65 -20.86 20.35
C THR A 333 2.81 -20.39 21.20
N VAL A 334 2.55 -19.40 22.06
CA VAL A 334 3.52 -18.83 23.00
C VAL A 334 2.97 -18.91 24.42
N ALA A 335 3.86 -19.11 25.39
CA ALA A 335 3.56 -19.01 26.82
C ALA A 335 4.06 -17.66 27.36
N ASP A 336 3.62 -17.26 28.56
CA ASP A 336 4.15 -16.07 29.24
C ASP A 336 5.67 -16.20 29.44
N ASP A 337 6.39 -15.09 29.26
CA ASP A 337 7.86 -15.02 29.19
C ASP A 337 8.53 -15.92 28.13
N GLY A 338 7.74 -16.53 27.21
CA GLY A 338 8.21 -17.54 26.25
C GLY A 338 8.42 -17.01 24.83
N THR A 339 9.23 -17.74 24.05
CA THR A 339 9.40 -17.52 22.60
C THR A 339 8.81 -18.69 21.83
N GLY A 340 7.91 -18.42 20.88
CA GLY A 340 7.46 -19.38 19.87
C GLY A 340 8.12 -19.11 18.51
N ALA A 341 8.45 -20.17 17.77
CA ALA A 341 9.05 -20.07 16.45
C ALA A 341 8.03 -20.40 15.35
N VAL A 342 8.03 -19.63 14.26
CA VAL A 342 7.26 -19.93 13.03
C VAL A 342 8.01 -19.44 11.79
N ASP A 343 8.64 -20.37 11.08
CA ASP A 343 9.36 -20.09 9.86
C ASP A 343 8.43 -20.06 8.64
N PHE A 344 8.82 -19.28 7.62
CA PHE A 344 8.06 -19.11 6.38
C PHE A 344 8.94 -19.43 5.18
N THR A 345 8.33 -19.84 4.06
CA THR A 345 9.05 -20.17 2.83
C THR A 345 8.39 -19.55 1.61
N PHE A 346 9.19 -18.86 0.81
CA PHE A 346 8.85 -18.44 -0.54
C PHE A 346 9.73 -19.13 -1.58
N GLU A 347 9.24 -19.17 -2.81
CA GLU A 347 9.90 -19.75 -3.97
C GLU A 347 9.45 -18.98 -5.23
N PRO A 348 10.20 -19.02 -6.35
CA PRO A 348 9.74 -18.48 -7.63
C PRO A 348 8.42 -19.12 -8.07
N ALA A 349 7.58 -18.35 -8.78
CA ALA A 349 6.43 -18.91 -9.49
C ALA A 349 6.90 -19.92 -10.56
N ALA A 350 6.19 -21.04 -10.66
CA ALA A 350 6.46 -22.16 -11.58
C ALA A 350 5.88 -21.95 -13.00
#